data_AF-A0A0Q6BJ08-F1
#
_entry.id   AF-A0A0Q6BJ08-F1
#
_cell.length_a   1.000
_cell.length_b   1.000
_cell.length_c   1.000
_cell.angle_alpha   90.00
_cell.angle_beta   90.00
_cell.angle_gamma   90.00
#
_symmetry.space_group_name_H-M   'P 1'
#
loop_
_entity.id
_entity.type
_entity.pdbx_description
1 polymer ?
#
loop_
_entity_poly.entity_id
_entity_poly.type
_entity_poly.pdbx_seq_one_letter_code
_entity_poly.pdbx_strand_id
1 'polypeptide(L)'
;MPYLVFSDRDADDAVAALEKANAAILAFELGEGDDEDTFLGEGSVYARTKAEIDLAIETISNKGLTHRSAAQGVLALFGAVLLTTYEDQYDLIEAARRMSIAAGGHVVDIRPRAA
;
A
#
# COMPACT_ATOMS: atom_id res chain seq x y z
N MET A 1 -10.21 26.47 -1.83
CA MET A 1 -9.86 25.05 -2.02
C MET A 1 -10.82 24.24 -1.17
N PRO A 2 -11.63 23.32 -1.72
CA PRO A 2 -12.38 22.41 -0.87
C PRO A 2 -11.37 21.53 -0.15
N TYR A 3 -11.34 21.59 1.18
CA TYR A 3 -10.58 20.64 1.99
C TYR A 3 -11.28 19.30 1.85
N LEU A 4 -10.59 18.29 1.29
CA LEU A 4 -11.06 16.91 1.36
C LEU A 4 -11.06 16.54 2.85
N VAL A 5 -12.25 16.48 3.43
CA VAL A 5 -12.44 15.92 4.77
C VAL A 5 -12.54 14.42 4.58
N PHE A 6 -11.50 13.69 4.99
CA PHE A 6 -11.52 12.24 4.99
C PHE A 6 -12.41 11.76 6.13
N SER A 7 -13.25 10.77 5.84
CA SER A 7 -14.09 10.14 6.85
C SER A 7 -13.30 9.07 7.62
N ASP A 8 -13.75 8.75 8.83
CA ASP A 8 -13.20 7.62 9.61
C ASP A 8 -13.23 6.32 8.81
N ARG A 9 -14.27 6.14 7.99
CA ARG A 9 -14.39 5.01 7.06
C ARG A 9 -13.28 4.96 6.02
N ASP A 10 -12.83 6.11 5.50
CA ASP A 10 -11.72 6.16 4.54
C ASP A 10 -10.40 5.75 5.21
N ALA A 11 -10.22 6.10 6.49
CA ALA A 11 -9.08 5.66 7.29
C ALA A 11 -9.12 4.15 7.56
N ASP A 12 -10.29 3.61 7.91
CA ASP A 12 -10.48 2.17 8.14
C ASP A 12 -10.22 1.35 6.87
N ASP A 13 -10.78 1.78 5.73
CA ASP A 13 -10.54 1.13 4.43
C ASP A 13 -9.05 1.17 4.05
N ALA A 14 -8.36 2.27 4.38
CA ALA A 14 -6.94 2.44 4.14
C ALA A 14 -6.07 1.51 5.00
N VAL A 15 -6.40 1.36 6.29
CA VAL A 15 -5.71 0.43 7.20
C VAL A 15 -5.94 -1.01 6.75
N ALA A 16 -7.18 -1.38 6.42
CA ALA A 16 -7.50 -2.74 5.96
C ALA A 16 -6.72 -3.14 4.69
N ALA A 17 -6.53 -2.21 3.75
CA ALA A 17 -5.71 -2.47 2.57
C ALA A 17 -4.23 -2.69 2.90
N LEU A 18 -3.69 -1.90 3.85
CA LEU A 18 -2.30 -2.05 4.31
C LEU A 18 -2.11 -3.36 5.09
N GLU A 19 -3.09 -3.79 5.88
CA GLU A 19 -3.07 -5.10 6.55
C GLU A 19 -3.12 -6.26 5.54
N LYS A 20 -3.94 -6.15 4.49
CA LYS A 20 -3.95 -7.12 3.38
C LYS A 20 -2.58 -7.18 2.68
N ALA A 21 -1.95 -6.04 2.45
CA ALA A 21 -0.60 -5.97 1.89
C ALA A 21 0.45 -6.64 2.80
N ASN A 22 0.37 -6.39 4.12
CA ASN A 22 1.27 -7.03 5.09
C ASN A 22 1.11 -8.56 5.08
N ALA A 23 -0.14 -9.05 5.05
CA ALA A 23 -0.43 -10.47 4.96
C ALA A 23 0.11 -11.11 3.66
N ALA A 24 -0.01 -10.41 2.53
CA ALA A 24 0.54 -10.86 1.25
C ALA A 24 2.07 -10.96 1.26
N ILE A 25 2.74 -9.99 1.90
CA ILE A 25 4.20 -10.01 2.07
C ILE A 25 4.64 -11.16 2.97
N LEU A 26 3.92 -11.44 4.05
CA LEU A 26 4.22 -12.58 4.93
C LEU A 26 3.98 -13.93 4.22
N ALA A 27 2.96 -14.02 3.37
CA ALA A 27 2.74 -15.20 2.54
C ALA A 27 3.85 -15.41 1.50
N PHE A 28 4.39 -14.33 0.95
CA PHE A 28 5.57 -14.39 0.08
C PHE A 28 6.80 -14.89 0.86
N GLU A 29 7.08 -14.36 2.04
CA GLU A 29 8.17 -14.82 2.92
C GLU A 29 8.08 -16.32 3.25
N LEU A 30 6.90 -16.81 3.61
CA LEU A 30 6.68 -18.23 3.90
C LEU A 30 6.80 -19.13 2.67
N GLY A 31 6.56 -18.59 1.47
CA GLY A 31 6.70 -19.32 0.20
C GLY A 31 8.12 -19.36 -0.35
N GLU A 32 8.92 -18.32 -0.10
CA GLU A 32 10.33 -18.22 -0.50
C GLU A 32 11.29 -18.94 0.48
N GLY A 33 10.81 -19.30 1.67
CA GLY A 33 11.60 -19.92 2.74
C GLY A 33 12.21 -21.31 2.45
N ASP A 34 12.17 -21.80 1.20
CA ASP A 34 12.79 -23.06 0.80
C ASP A 34 14.12 -22.88 0.04
N ASP A 35 14.42 -21.77 -0.63
CA ASP A 35 15.69 -21.57 -1.35
C ASP A 35 16.04 -20.07 -1.60
N GLU A 36 17.19 -19.60 -1.08
CA GLU A 36 17.88 -18.29 -1.31
C GLU A 36 17.46 -17.03 -0.48
N ASP A 37 18.00 -16.94 0.74
CA ASP A 37 17.88 -15.87 1.77
C ASP A 37 18.21 -14.39 1.38
N THR A 38 18.42 -14.03 0.11
CA THR A 38 18.89 -12.68 -0.25
C THR A 38 17.82 -11.58 -0.16
N PHE A 39 16.54 -11.92 -0.28
CA PHE A 39 15.44 -10.95 -0.23
C PHE A 39 14.88 -10.68 1.17
N LEU A 40 15.18 -11.52 2.15
CA LEU A 40 14.58 -11.46 3.51
C LEU A 40 15.54 -10.91 4.59
N GLY A 41 16.81 -10.67 4.26
CA GLY A 41 17.81 -10.18 5.20
C GLY A 41 17.56 -8.77 5.75
N GLU A 42 18.29 -8.38 6.80
CA GLU A 42 18.21 -7.04 7.39
C GLU A 42 18.54 -5.96 6.34
N GLY A 43 17.71 -4.91 6.28
CA GLY A 43 17.88 -3.82 5.32
C GLY A 43 17.49 -4.15 3.87
N SER A 44 16.98 -5.35 3.61
CA SER A 44 16.39 -5.78 2.33
C SER A 44 15.19 -4.92 1.93
N VAL A 45 14.78 -5.06 0.66
CA VAL A 45 13.56 -4.42 0.15
C VAL A 45 12.34 -4.92 0.93
N TYR A 46 12.29 -6.21 1.28
CA TYR A 46 11.27 -6.79 2.16
C TYR A 46 11.18 -6.04 3.50
N ALA A 47 12.31 -5.94 4.23
CA ALA A 47 12.33 -5.34 5.56
C ALA A 47 11.92 -3.87 5.53
N ARG A 48 12.31 -3.14 4.47
CA ARG A 48 11.92 -1.73 4.26
C ARG A 48 10.43 -1.60 3.97
N THR A 49 9.89 -2.37 3.05
CA THR A 49 8.46 -2.30 2.70
C THR A 49 7.58 -2.69 3.88
N LYS A 50 7.95 -3.71 4.66
CA LYS A 50 7.23 -4.08 5.88
C LYS A 50 7.20 -2.94 6.91
N ALA A 51 8.35 -2.31 7.15
CA ALA A 51 8.44 -1.15 8.03
C ALA A 51 7.63 0.05 7.52
N GLU A 52 7.58 0.27 6.19
CA GLU A 52 6.76 1.32 5.58
C GLU A 52 5.26 1.05 5.75
N ILE A 53 4.82 -0.20 5.61
CA ILE A 53 3.43 -0.60 5.87
C ILE A 53 3.07 -0.39 7.33
N ASP A 54 3.88 -0.88 8.26
CA ASP A 54 3.64 -0.73 9.70
C ASP A 54 3.54 0.74 10.11
N LEU A 55 4.45 1.57 9.60
CA LEU A 55 4.45 3.02 9.84
C LEU A 55 3.22 3.70 9.24
N ALA A 56 2.76 3.28 8.06
CA ALA A 56 1.56 3.82 7.43
C ALA A 56 0.31 3.46 8.24
N ILE A 57 0.18 2.21 8.69
CA ILE A 57 -0.92 1.76 9.56
C ILE A 57 -0.94 2.56 10.85
N GLU A 58 0.20 2.68 11.54
CA GLU A 58 0.31 3.44 12.79
C GLU A 58 -0.08 4.90 12.57
N THR A 59 0.41 5.51 11.50
CA THR A 59 0.15 6.93 11.22
C THR A 59 -1.33 7.17 10.93
N ILE A 60 -1.97 6.33 10.11
CA ILE A 60 -3.38 6.47 9.76
C ILE A 60 -4.27 6.19 10.98
N SER A 61 -3.95 5.16 11.77
CA SER A 61 -4.72 4.79 12.96
C SER A 61 -4.67 5.88 14.04
N ASN A 62 -3.52 6.51 14.25
CA ASN A 62 -3.34 7.51 15.30
C ASN A 62 -3.74 8.93 14.89
N LYS A 63 -3.60 9.28 13.60
CA LYS A 63 -3.77 10.67 13.11
C LYS A 63 -4.90 10.81 12.09
N GLY A 64 -5.54 9.72 11.72
CA GLY A 64 -6.51 9.67 10.64
C GLY A 64 -5.87 9.70 9.25
N LEU A 65 -6.73 9.61 8.24
CA LEU A 65 -6.32 9.76 6.85
C LEU A 65 -6.12 11.25 6.53
N THR A 66 -4.92 11.60 6.08
CA THR A 66 -4.49 12.94 5.69
C THR A 66 -3.75 12.85 4.37
N HIS A 67 -3.53 13.97 3.68
CA HIS A 67 -2.72 13.93 2.44
C HIS A 67 -1.35 13.26 2.62
N ARG A 68 -0.69 13.51 3.77
CA ARG A 68 0.62 12.93 4.08
C ARG A 68 0.51 11.43 4.38
N SER A 69 -0.42 11.02 5.24
CA SER A 69 -0.56 9.60 5.61
C SER A 69 -1.11 8.77 4.45
N ALA A 70 -1.95 9.35 3.60
CA ALA A 70 -2.38 8.74 2.34
C ALA A 70 -1.18 8.55 1.39
N ALA A 71 -0.32 9.55 1.20
CA ALA A 71 0.88 9.39 0.37
C ALA A 71 1.85 8.31 0.91
N GLN A 72 1.99 8.20 2.23
CA GLN A 72 2.77 7.12 2.86
C GLN A 72 2.13 5.75 2.59
N GLY A 73 0.81 5.63 2.74
CA GLY A 73 0.09 4.39 2.44
C GLY A 73 0.20 3.99 0.96
N VAL A 74 0.17 4.95 0.02
CA VAL A 74 0.41 4.68 -1.42
C VAL A 74 1.76 4.03 -1.65
N LEU A 75 2.84 4.60 -1.08
CA LEU A 75 4.19 4.06 -1.26
C LEU A 75 4.31 2.64 -0.69
N ALA A 76 3.77 2.43 0.50
CA ALA A 76 3.74 1.13 1.16
C ALA A 76 3.00 0.07 0.32
N LEU A 77 1.83 0.41 -0.22
CA LEU A 77 1.05 -0.48 -1.08
C LEU A 77 1.78 -0.80 -2.40
N PHE A 78 2.44 0.18 -3.02
CA PHE A 78 3.25 -0.10 -4.21
C PHE A 78 4.45 -0.99 -3.93
N GLY A 79 5.13 -0.78 -2.79
CA GLY A 79 6.20 -1.69 -2.36
C GLY A 79 5.70 -3.13 -2.24
N ALA A 80 4.53 -3.32 -1.64
CA ALA A 80 3.92 -4.65 -1.50
C ALA A 80 3.58 -5.28 -2.86
N VAL A 81 2.99 -4.50 -3.78
CA VAL A 81 2.65 -4.98 -5.13
C VAL A 81 3.90 -5.36 -5.93
N LEU A 82 5.02 -4.66 -5.77
CA LEU A 82 6.26 -4.98 -6.46
C LEU A 82 6.96 -6.22 -5.90
N LEU A 83 6.80 -6.50 -4.60
CA LEU A 83 7.42 -7.64 -3.92
C LEU A 83 6.60 -8.92 -4.05
N THR A 84 5.27 -8.82 -4.05
CA THR A 84 4.37 -9.97 -4.08
C THR A 84 3.90 -10.23 -5.49
N THR A 85 3.72 -11.48 -5.94
CA THR A 85 3.25 -11.83 -7.31
C THR A 85 1.85 -12.44 -7.34
N TYR A 86 1.07 -12.27 -6.27
CA TYR A 86 -0.21 -12.97 -6.07
C TYR A 86 -1.39 -12.42 -6.90
N GLU A 87 -2.37 -13.28 -7.17
CA GLU A 87 -3.58 -13.01 -7.98
C GLU A 87 -4.44 -11.84 -7.47
N ASP A 88 -4.26 -11.42 -6.22
CA ASP A 88 -5.07 -10.41 -5.52
C ASP A 88 -4.50 -8.98 -5.53
N GLN A 89 -3.49 -8.70 -6.37
CA GLN A 89 -2.89 -7.36 -6.47
C GLN A 89 -3.88 -6.26 -6.90
N TYR A 90 -4.95 -6.61 -7.60
CA TYR A 90 -5.92 -5.63 -8.11
C TYR A 90 -6.56 -4.80 -6.99
N ASP A 91 -6.88 -5.42 -5.86
CA ASP A 91 -7.45 -4.72 -4.70
C ASP A 91 -6.44 -3.76 -4.06
N LEU A 92 -5.16 -4.16 -3.99
CA LEU A 92 -4.09 -3.32 -3.45
C LEU A 92 -3.83 -2.13 -4.37
N ILE A 93 -3.85 -2.33 -5.68
CA ILE A 93 -3.72 -1.27 -6.69
C ILE A 93 -4.91 -0.30 -6.62
N GLU A 94 -6.13 -0.80 -6.46
CA GLU A 94 -7.32 0.03 -6.30
C GLU A 94 -7.28 0.84 -4.99
N ALA A 95 -6.81 0.24 -3.89
CA ALA A 95 -6.58 0.94 -2.64
C ALA A 95 -5.50 2.02 -2.78
N ALA A 96 -4.38 1.72 -3.45
CA ALA A 96 -3.33 2.69 -3.74
C ALA A 96 -3.85 3.84 -4.62
N ARG A 97 -4.73 3.55 -5.58
CA ARG A 97 -5.40 4.56 -6.40
C ARG A 97 -6.25 5.50 -5.56
N ARG A 98 -7.06 4.96 -4.64
CA ARG A 98 -7.90 5.75 -3.72
C ARG A 98 -7.05 6.61 -2.78
N MET A 99 -5.99 6.04 -2.19
CA MET A 99 -5.06 6.79 -1.36
C MET A 99 -4.30 7.86 -2.16
N SER A 100 -4.01 7.62 -3.44
CA SER A 100 -3.38 8.63 -4.31
C SER A 100 -4.30 9.83 -4.55
N ILE A 101 -5.59 9.59 -4.76
CA ILE A 101 -6.60 10.66 -4.81
C ILE A 101 -6.65 11.39 -3.47
N ALA A 102 -6.66 10.66 -2.36
CA ALA A 102 -6.62 11.23 -1.02
C ALA A 102 -5.32 12.03 -0.75
N ALA A 103 -4.20 11.69 -1.39
CA ALA A 103 -2.96 12.46 -1.31
C ALA A 103 -3.01 13.77 -2.15
N GLY A 104 -4.09 14.01 -2.90
CA GLY A 104 -4.22 15.14 -3.82
C GLY A 104 -3.72 14.84 -5.24
N GLY A 105 -3.46 13.58 -5.56
CA GLY A 105 -3.10 13.12 -6.90
C GLY A 105 -4.30 13.11 -7.86
N HIS A 106 -4.02 13.30 -9.15
CA HIS A 106 -5.00 13.11 -10.22
C HIS A 106 -4.78 11.75 -10.87
N VAL A 107 -5.80 10.90 -10.88
CA VAL A 107 -5.76 9.62 -11.61
C VAL A 107 -5.91 9.91 -13.10
N VAL A 108 -4.90 9.55 -13.89
CA VAL A 108 -4.95 9.61 -15.35
C VAL A 108 -5.53 8.29 -15.86
N ASP A 109 -6.71 8.33 -16.48
CA ASP A 109 -7.29 7.17 -17.15
C ASP A 109 -6.49 6.90 -18.44
N ILE A 110 -5.64 5.87 -18.40
CA ILE A 110 -4.81 5.40 -19.53
C ILE A 110 -5.51 4.29 -20.33
N ARG A 111 -6.85 4.30 -20.40
CA ARG A 111 -7.54 3.50 -21.41
C ARG A 111 -7.00 3.85 -22.80
N PRO A 112 -6.65 2.85 -23.63
CA PRO A 112 -6.22 3.12 -25.00
C PRO A 112 -7.33 3.91 -25.68
N ARG A 113 -7.00 5.06 -26.26
CA ARG A 113 -7.91 5.75 -27.18
C ARG A 113 -8.27 4.75 -28.26
N ALA A 114 -9.54 4.38 -28.33
CA ALA A 114 -10.06 3.64 -29.48
C ALA A 114 -9.68 4.45 -30.72
N ALA A 115 -8.91 3.82 -31.60
CA ALA A 115 -8.44 4.39 -32.86
C ALA A 115 -9.59 4.57 -33.85
#